data_AF-A0A7X8AE98-F1
#
_entry.id   AF-A0A7X8AE98-F1
#
_cell.length_a   1.000
_cell.length_b   1.000
_cell.length_c   1.000
_cell.angle_alpha   90.00
_cell.angle_beta   90.00
_cell.angle_gamma   90.00
#
_symmetry.space_group_name_H-M   'P 1'
#
loop_
_entity.id
_entity.type
_entity.pdbx_description
1 polymer ?
#
loop_
_entity_poly.entity_id
_entity_poly.type
_entity_poly.pdbx_seq_one_letter_code
_entity_poly.pdbx_strand_id
1 'polypeptide(L)'
;MRVERITDKQGICLITIFIIGSSILIGTGGEAGNDAWLAGLTGLFMSLPAILVYARISSLFPGKNLYEILRIVFGGFASALLKQPLYKAE
;
A
#
# COMPACT_ATOMS: atom_id res chain seq x y z
N MET A 1 -17.22 6.50 -23.05
CA MET A 1 -16.79 6.87 -21.69
C MET A 1 -15.34 7.29 -21.76
N ARG A 2 -14.95 8.42 -21.13
CA ARG A 2 -13.53 8.75 -20.97
C ARG A 2 -12.96 7.88 -19.86
N VAL A 3 -11.80 7.28 -20.10
CA VAL A 3 -11.08 6.52 -19.10
C VAL A 3 -10.31 7.55 -18.26
N GLU A 4 -10.81 7.86 -17.08
CA GLU A 4 -10.14 8.76 -16.13
C GLU A 4 -8.91 8.04 -15.56
N ARG A 5 -7.73 8.34 -16.13
CA ARG A 5 -6.44 7.84 -15.62
C ARG A 5 -5.80 8.89 -14.74
N ILE A 6 -5.48 8.51 -13.51
CA ILE A 6 -4.63 9.32 -12.63
C ILE A 6 -3.19 9.30 -13.16
N THR A 7 -2.51 10.43 -13.08
CA THR A 7 -1.06 10.50 -13.33
C THR A 7 -0.29 9.93 -12.15
N ASP A 8 0.96 9.48 -12.36
CA ASP A 8 1.80 8.95 -11.29
C ASP A 8 1.95 9.94 -10.13
N LYS A 9 2.09 11.24 -10.44
CA LYS A 9 2.17 12.30 -9.43
C LYS A 9 0.90 12.41 -8.59
N GLN A 10 -0.27 12.30 -9.22
CA GLN A 10 -1.55 12.29 -8.51
C GLN A 10 -1.70 11.03 -7.65
N GLY A 11 -1.27 9.87 -8.15
CA GLY A 11 -1.25 8.62 -7.38
C GLY A 11 -0.35 8.69 -6.15
N ILE A 12 0.88 9.20 -6.31
CA ILE A 12 1.82 9.41 -5.20
C ILE A 12 1.21 10.35 -4.16
N CYS A 13 0.62 11.48 -4.58
CA CYS A 13 -0.03 12.42 -3.68
C CYS A 13 -1.17 11.76 -2.88
N LEU A 14 -2.03 11.01 -3.57
CA LEU A 14 -3.17 10.33 -2.96
C LEU A 14 -2.74 9.28 -1.94
N ILE A 15 -1.75 8.45 -2.27
CA ILE A 15 -1.18 7.46 -1.35
C ILE A 15 -0.53 8.14 -0.14
N THR A 16 0.21 9.23 -0.37
CA THR A 16 0.91 9.96 0.71
C THR A 16 -0.09 10.53 1.71
N ILE A 17 -1.14 11.20 1.23
CA ILE A 17 -2.18 11.77 2.11
C ILE A 17 -2.94 10.67 2.84
N PHE A 18 -3.23 9.54 2.17
CA PHE A 18 -3.88 8.39 2.79
C PHE A 18 -3.06 7.82 3.96
N ILE A 19 -1.74 7.67 3.79
CA ILE A 19 -0.85 7.11 4.82
C ILE A 19 -0.77 8.01 6.06
N ILE A 20 -0.68 9.33 5.88
CA ILE A 20 -0.40 10.25 7.00
C ILE A 20 -1.71 10.77 7.64
N GLY A 21 -2.86 10.64 6.96
CA GLY A 21 -4.12 11.30 7.33
C GLY A 21 -4.54 11.16 8.80
N SER A 22 -4.65 9.93 9.31
CA SER A 22 -5.05 9.70 10.71
C SER A 22 -3.95 10.05 11.72
N SER A 23 -2.70 9.84 11.33
CA SER A 23 -1.52 10.10 12.16
C SER A 23 -1.32 11.59 12.46
N ILE A 24 -1.76 12.48 11.56
CA ILE A 24 -1.75 13.93 11.80
C ILE A 24 -2.71 14.31 12.95
N LEU A 25 -3.87 13.66 13.03
CA LEU A 25 -4.90 14.01 14.02
C LEU A 25 -4.61 13.44 15.41
N ILE A 26 -4.14 12.19 15.47
CA ILE A 26 -3.95 11.46 16.73
C ILE A 26 -2.51 11.66 17.27
N GLY A 27 -1.57 12.05 16.40
CA GLY A 27 -0.15 12.01 16.69
C GLY A 27 0.38 10.58 16.72
N THR A 28 1.69 10.42 16.54
CA THR A 28 2.37 9.12 16.64
C THR A 28 3.57 9.24 17.57
N GLY A 29 3.87 8.18 18.31
CA GLY A 29 5.03 8.16 19.22
C GLY A 29 4.88 9.03 20.48
N GLY A 30 3.66 9.30 20.94
CA GLY A 30 3.42 10.13 22.13
C GLY A 30 4.11 9.63 23.41
N GLU A 31 4.33 8.32 23.52
CA GLU A 31 5.08 7.70 24.63
C GLU A 31 6.58 8.05 24.62
N ALA A 32 7.14 8.41 23.46
CA ALA A 32 8.54 8.78 23.31
C ALA A 32 8.83 10.24 23.67
N GLY A 33 7.80 11.03 24.03
CA GLY A 33 7.94 12.43 24.43
C GLY A 33 8.71 13.26 23.38
N ASN A 34 9.84 13.85 23.79
CA ASN A 34 10.69 14.66 22.90
C ASN A 34 11.34 13.85 21.76
N ASP A 35 11.40 12.52 21.88
CA ASP A 35 12.01 11.63 20.88
C ASP A 35 10.98 11.04 19.91
N ALA A 36 9.73 11.53 19.91
CA ALA A 36 8.68 11.07 19.01
C ALA A 36 9.05 11.16 17.51
N TRP A 37 9.88 12.15 17.12
CA TRP A 37 10.38 12.28 15.76
C TRP A 37 11.31 11.11 15.35
N LEU A 38 12.08 10.57 16.29
CA LEU A 38 12.89 9.37 16.07
C LEU A 38 11.99 8.14 15.86
N ALA A 39 10.91 8.02 16.62
CA ALA A 39 9.92 6.95 16.40
C ALA A 39 9.35 6.99 14.97
N GLY A 40 9.00 8.19 14.47
CA GLY A 40 8.57 8.37 13.08
C GLY A 40 9.64 7.97 12.05
N LEU A 41 10.89 8.38 12.25
CA LEU A 41 12.01 8.01 11.37
C LEU A 41 12.26 6.49 11.36
N THR A 42 12.27 5.86 12.53
CA THR A 42 12.46 4.41 12.63
C THR A 42 11.33 3.65 11.94
N GLY A 43 10.08 4.11 12.07
CA GLY A 43 8.94 3.56 11.33
C GLY A 43 9.12 3.67 9.81
N LEU A 44 9.62 4.81 9.33
CA LEU A 44 9.94 4.98 7.92
C LEU A 44 11.01 3.97 7.46
N PHE A 45 12.12 3.84 8.19
CA PHE A 45 13.18 2.88 7.87
C PHE A 45 12.68 1.43 7.91
N MET A 46 11.86 1.07 8.91
CA MET A 46 11.25 -0.25 9.01
C MET A 46 10.22 -0.53 7.90
N SER A 47 9.64 0.49 7.29
CA SER A 47 8.73 0.32 6.14
C SER A 47 9.46 0.01 4.83
N LEU A 48 10.75 0.39 4.69
CA LEU A 48 11.51 0.24 3.44
C LEU A 48 11.56 -1.20 2.93
N PRO A 49 11.86 -2.24 3.74
CA PRO A 49 11.84 -3.62 3.27
C PRO A 49 10.48 -4.03 2.70
N ALA A 50 9.37 -3.64 3.35
CA ALA A 50 8.03 -3.96 2.87
C ALA A 50 7.72 -3.27 1.54
N ILE A 51 8.10 -1.99 1.39
CA ILE A 51 7.95 -1.24 0.14
C ILE A 51 8.77 -1.88 -0.99
N LEU A 52 10.02 -2.30 -0.71
CA LEU A 52 10.88 -2.95 -1.71
C LEU A 52 10.32 -4.31 -2.16
N VAL A 53 9.79 -5.11 -1.23
CA VAL A 53 9.11 -6.37 -1.55
C VAL A 53 7.90 -6.11 -2.43
N TYR A 54 7.05 -5.14 -2.07
CA TYR A 54 5.89 -4.77 -2.88
C TYR A 54 6.31 -4.30 -4.28
N ALA A 55 7.29 -3.40 -4.38
CA ALA A 55 7.81 -2.92 -5.66
C ALA A 55 8.35 -4.06 -6.52
N ARG A 56 9.06 -5.03 -5.91
CA ARG A 56 9.56 -6.21 -6.62
C ARG A 56 8.42 -7.07 -7.15
N ILE A 57 7.40 -7.33 -6.33
CA ILE A 57 6.21 -8.08 -6.73
C ILE A 57 5.49 -7.38 -7.89
N SER A 58 5.26 -6.07 -7.81
CA SER A 58 4.64 -5.28 -8.89
C SER A 58 5.46 -5.32 -10.19
N SER A 59 6.80 -5.34 -10.10
CA SER A 59 7.69 -5.46 -11.27
C SER A 59 7.62 -6.84 -11.94
N LEU A 60 7.34 -7.90 -11.17
CA LEU A 60 7.25 -9.28 -11.66
C LEU A 60 5.91 -9.54 -12.38
N PHE A 61 4.85 -8.83 -11.99
CA PHE A 61 3.49 -9.01 -12.51
C PHE A 61 2.93 -7.68 -13.06
N PRO A 62 3.48 -7.16 -14.17
CA PRO A 62 3.06 -5.88 -14.71
C PRO A 62 1.59 -5.90 -15.11
N GLY A 63 0.86 -4.84 -14.75
CA GLY A 63 -0.55 -4.67 -15.09
C GLY A 63 -1.52 -5.53 -14.26
N LYS A 64 -1.04 -6.29 -13.28
CA LYS A 64 -1.89 -7.08 -12.38
C LYS A 64 -2.06 -6.39 -11.04
N ASN A 65 -3.26 -6.47 -10.49
CA ASN A 65 -3.50 -6.01 -9.12
C ASN A 65 -3.08 -7.06 -8.08
N LEU A 66 -3.01 -6.67 -6.81
CA LEU A 66 -2.56 -7.56 -5.72
C LEU A 66 -3.41 -8.84 -5.61
N TYR A 67 -4.72 -8.75 -5.83
CA TYR A 67 -5.61 -9.92 -5.78
C TYR A 67 -5.31 -10.93 -6.89
N GLU A 68 -5.09 -10.46 -8.12
CA GLU A 68 -4.68 -11.31 -9.24
C GLU A 68 -3.32 -11.97 -8.99
N ILE A 69 -2.37 -11.22 -8.43
CA ILE A 69 -1.05 -11.75 -8.08
C ILE A 69 -1.18 -12.86 -7.02
N LEU A 70 -1.97 -12.63 -5.97
CA LEU A 70 -2.22 -13.64 -4.94
C LEU A 70 -2.88 -14.90 -5.52
N ARG A 71 -3.81 -14.74 -6.47
CA ARG A 71 -4.43 -15.87 -7.17
C ARG A 71 -3.43 -16.65 -8.02
N ILE A 72 -2.48 -15.99 -8.67
CA ILE A 72 -1.44 -16.63 -9.47
C ILE A 72 -0.46 -17.41 -8.59
N VAL A 73 -0.04 -16.83 -7.46
CA VAL A 73 1.00 -17.40 -6.60
C VAL A 73 0.46 -18.50 -5.69
N PHE A 74 -0.70 -18.30 -5.06
CA PHE A 74 -1.26 -19.19 -4.04
C PHE A 74 -2.47 -20.00 -4.51
N GLY A 75 -2.94 -19.77 -5.74
CA GLY A 75 -4.11 -20.45 -6.30
C GLY A 75 -5.44 -20.03 -5.67
N GLY A 76 -6.44 -20.92 -5.77
CA GLY A 76 -7.82 -20.65 -5.36
C GLY A 76 -8.04 -20.52 -3.84
N PHE A 77 -7.18 -21.13 -3.03
CA PHE A 77 -7.39 -21.20 -1.58
C PHE A 77 -7.13 -19.85 -0.88
N ALA A 78 -6.01 -19.19 -1.16
CA ALA A 78 -5.70 -17.88 -0.57
C ALA A 78 -6.52 -16.73 -1.18
N SER A 79 -6.85 -16.82 -2.48
CA SER A 79 -7.73 -15.83 -3.14
C SER A 79 -9.20 -15.95 -2.68
N ALA A 80 -9.64 -17.12 -2.22
CA ALA A 80 -10.99 -17.30 -1.67
C ALA A 80 -11.21 -16.57 -0.33
N LEU A 81 -10.18 -16.49 0.52
CA LEU A 81 -10.21 -15.78 1.80
C LEU A 81 -10.36 -14.26 1.61
N LEU A 82 -9.76 -13.73 0.55
CA LEU A 82 -9.79 -12.32 0.17
C LEU A 82 -10.84 -12.01 -0.90
N LYS A 83 -11.90 -12.83 -1.04
CA LYS A 83 -12.96 -12.60 -2.03
C LYS A 83 -13.49 -11.17 -1.94
N GLN A 84 -12.96 -10.31 -2.80
CA GLN A 84 -13.36 -8.92 -2.88
C GLN A 84 -14.57 -8.86 -3.83
N PRO A 85 -15.74 -8.33 -3.41
CA PRO A 85 -16.96 -8.35 -4.20
C PRO A 85 -16.87 -7.51 -5.49
N LEU A 86 -15.78 -6.75 -5.70
CA LEU A 86 -15.57 -5.86 -6.84
C LEU A 86 -14.65 -6.42 -7.93
N TYR A 87 -14.22 -7.69 -7.85
CA TYR A 87 -13.43 -8.29 -8.92
C TYR A 87 -14.33 -8.66 -10.12
N LYS A 88 -14.62 -7.67 -10.97
CA LYS A 88 -14.97 -7.90 -12.38
C LYS A 88 -13.67 -7.91 -13.17
N ALA A 89 -13.32 -9.07 -13.70
CA ALA A 89 -12.32 -9.14 -14.75
C ALA A 89 -12.91 -8.44 -15.98
N GLU A 90 -12.42 -7.24 -16.26
CA GLU A 90 -12.53 -6.60 -17.58
C GLU A 90 -11.28 -6.94 -18.39
#